data_AF-A0A356PH76-F1
#
_entry.id   AF-A0A356PH76-F1
#
_cell.length_a   1.000
_cell.length_b   1.000
_cell.length_c   1.000
_cell.angle_alpha   90.00
_cell.angle_beta   90.00
_cell.angle_gamma   90.00
#
_symmetry.space_group_name_H-M   'P 1'
#
loop_
_entity.id
_entity.type
_entity.pdbx_description
1 polymer ?
#
loop_
_entity_poly.entity_id
_entity_poly.type
_entity_poly.pdbx_seq_one_letter_code
_entity_poly.pdbx_strand_id
1 'polypeptide(L)'
;LPSAHSDKNKMAIIANELRKYRGDVIVRVPFCVTVEAEAYGAHIKLGDSLNGPRVESYRFTAIEEMSELQGLMLNEGRINEVLEAVEILARSGENVALSVEGPFTIVSSLIDPLNFYKGLRKDPQRILEILSVVEEGIIRYSL
;
A
#
# COMPACT_ATOMS: atom_id res chain seq x y z
N LEU A 1 8.03 4.44 -15.68
CA LEU A 1 7.35 3.32 -16.37
C LEU A 1 6.24 2.80 -15.45
N PRO A 2 4.96 2.93 -15.81
CA PRO A 2 3.84 2.50 -14.95
C PRO A 2 3.93 1.04 -14.52
N SER A 3 4.45 0.17 -15.39
CA SER A 3 4.61 -1.26 -15.10
C SER A 3 5.56 -1.58 -13.95
N ALA A 4 6.44 -0.66 -13.54
CA ALA A 4 7.26 -0.86 -12.34
C ALA A 4 6.47 -0.81 -11.04
N HIS A 5 5.20 -0.38 -11.07
CA HIS A 5 4.30 -0.41 -9.92
C HIS A 5 3.57 -1.75 -9.77
N SER A 6 3.58 -2.63 -10.77
CA SER A 6 2.74 -3.84 -10.81
C SER A 6 3.45 -5.12 -11.24
N ASP A 7 4.74 -5.05 -11.56
CA ASP A 7 5.54 -6.21 -11.98
C ASP A 7 6.81 -6.25 -11.12
N LYS A 8 6.97 -7.32 -10.35
CA LYS A 8 8.08 -7.54 -9.42
C LYS A 8 9.46 -7.42 -10.06
N ASN A 9 9.65 -7.95 -11.27
CA ASN A 9 10.95 -7.94 -11.94
C ASN A 9 11.31 -6.52 -12.35
N LYS A 10 10.36 -5.79 -12.93
CA LYS A 10 10.54 -4.39 -13.30
C LYS A 10 10.72 -3.51 -12.06
N MET A 11 10.00 -3.79 -10.99
CA MET A 11 10.14 -3.08 -9.71
C MET A 11 11.54 -3.26 -9.14
N ALA A 12 12.03 -4.50 -9.06
CA ALA A 12 13.38 -4.81 -8.58
C ALA A 12 14.47 -4.16 -9.45
N ILE A 13 14.36 -4.25 -10.77
CA ILE A 13 15.31 -3.62 -11.70
C ILE A 13 15.36 -2.10 -11.48
N ILE A 14 14.20 -1.43 -11.49
CA ILE A 14 14.13 0.02 -11.33
C ILE A 14 14.62 0.45 -9.94
N ALA A 15 14.25 -0.27 -8.88
CA ALA A 15 14.68 0.04 -7.52
C ALA A 15 16.22 -0.03 -7.39
N ASN A 16 16.81 -1.07 -7.98
CA ASN A 16 18.26 -1.27 -7.95
C ASN A 16 19.00 -0.18 -8.75
N GLU A 17 18.53 0.15 -9.95
CA GLU A 17 19.12 1.22 -10.77
C GLU A 17 18.96 2.59 -10.11
N LEU A 18 17.82 2.88 -9.47
CA LEU A 18 17.62 4.10 -8.70
C LEU A 18 18.59 4.21 -7.52
N ARG A 19 18.81 3.10 -6.79
CA ARG A 19 19.80 3.05 -5.71
C ARG A 19 21.20 3.38 -6.25
N LYS A 20 21.65 2.71 -7.32
CA LYS A 20 22.97 2.96 -7.93
C LYS A 20 23.12 4.40 -8.41
N TYR A 21 22.10 4.93 -9.09
CA TYR A 21 22.08 6.30 -9.59
C TYR A 21 22.20 7.33 -8.47
N ARG A 22 21.57 7.08 -7.31
CA ARG A 22 21.61 7.97 -6.14
C ARG A 22 22.83 7.74 -5.23
N GLY A 23 23.55 6.64 -5.40
CA GLY A 23 24.59 6.22 -4.46
C GLY A 23 24.01 5.80 -3.09
N ASP A 24 22.76 5.34 -3.05
CA ASP A 24 22.11 4.90 -1.82
C ASP A 24 22.69 3.53 -1.37
N VAL A 25 22.69 3.27 -0.06
CA VAL A 25 23.10 1.97 0.52
C VAL A 25 21.93 1.03 0.78
N ILE A 26 20.70 1.49 0.52
CA ILE A 26 19.45 0.76 0.72
C ILE A 26 18.59 0.88 -0.54
N VAL A 27 18.00 -0.23 -0.97
CA VAL A 27 16.98 -0.26 -2.03
C VAL A 27 15.59 -0.10 -1.40
N ARG A 28 14.77 0.80 -1.94
CA ARG A 28 13.41 1.08 -1.43
C ARG A 28 12.34 0.62 -2.42
N VAL A 29 11.36 -0.12 -1.91
CA VAL A 29 10.14 -0.54 -2.64
C VAL A 29 8.93 -0.50 -1.69
N PRO A 30 7.69 -0.31 -2.16
CA PRO A 30 7.31 0.10 -3.51
C PRO A 30 7.56 1.60 -3.76
N PHE A 31 7.11 2.13 -4.90
CA PHE A 31 7.27 3.54 -5.29
C PHE A 31 6.00 4.39 -5.11
N CYS A 32 5.01 3.90 -4.36
CA CYS A 32 3.73 4.58 -4.17
C CYS A 32 3.05 4.15 -2.86
N VAL A 33 2.09 4.96 -2.41
CA VAL A 33 1.37 4.83 -1.12
C VAL A 33 0.01 4.13 -1.24
N THR A 34 -0.19 3.32 -2.28
CA THR A 34 -1.53 2.80 -2.68
C THR A 34 -1.62 1.28 -2.69
N VAL A 35 -0.57 0.56 -2.33
CA VAL A 35 -0.52 -0.91 -2.46
C VAL A 35 -1.44 -1.57 -1.43
N GLU A 36 -1.34 -1.16 -0.18
CA GLU A 36 -2.12 -1.68 0.93
C GLU A 36 -3.59 -1.31 0.77
N ALA A 37 -3.88 -0.06 0.40
CA ALA A 37 -5.25 0.38 0.13
C ALA A 37 -5.90 -0.41 -1.03
N GLU A 38 -5.16 -0.70 -2.11
CA GLU A 38 -5.65 -1.56 -3.19
C GLU A 38 -5.92 -2.99 -2.71
N ALA A 39 -5.04 -3.55 -1.89
CA ALA A 39 -5.23 -4.88 -1.32
C ALA A 39 -6.42 -4.94 -0.36
N TYR A 40 -6.77 -3.82 0.27
CA TYR A 40 -8.05 -3.63 0.97
C TYR A 40 -9.21 -3.25 0.05
N GLY A 41 -9.03 -3.24 -1.27
CA GLY A 41 -10.08 -3.08 -2.28
C GLY A 41 -10.36 -1.65 -2.73
N ALA A 42 -9.50 -0.67 -2.43
CA ALA A 42 -9.57 0.64 -3.07
C ALA A 42 -9.34 0.55 -4.58
N HIS A 43 -10.03 1.37 -5.37
CA HIS A 43 -9.81 1.41 -6.81
C HIS A 43 -8.65 2.35 -7.15
N ILE A 44 -7.54 1.79 -7.61
CA ILE A 44 -6.32 2.54 -7.90
C ILE A 44 -6.13 2.74 -9.40
N LYS A 45 -5.86 3.98 -9.79
CA LYS A 45 -5.39 4.34 -11.11
C LYS A 45 -3.87 4.46 -11.10
N LEU A 46 -3.19 3.54 -11.77
CA LEU A 46 -1.72 3.46 -11.82
C LEU A 46 -1.06 4.68 -12.48
N GLY A 47 -1.80 5.45 -13.27
CA GLY A 47 -1.28 6.65 -13.93
C GLY A 47 -0.48 6.34 -15.20
N ASP A 48 0.54 7.16 -15.45
CA ASP A 48 1.32 7.16 -16.69
C ASP A 48 2.82 7.40 -16.38
N SER A 49 3.62 7.78 -17.38
CA SER A 49 5.05 8.04 -17.19
C SER A 49 5.36 9.25 -16.29
N LEU A 50 4.43 10.19 -16.16
CA LEU A 50 4.57 11.44 -15.39
C LEU A 50 3.80 11.39 -14.07
N ASN A 51 2.71 10.62 -14.02
CA ASN A 51 1.81 10.54 -12.87
C ASN A 51 1.86 9.15 -12.23
N GLY A 52 2.12 9.09 -10.92
CA GLY A 52 2.11 7.83 -10.17
C GLY A 52 0.71 7.31 -9.79
N PRO A 53 0.65 6.12 -9.15
CA PRO A 53 -0.59 5.54 -8.67
C PRO A 53 -1.34 6.43 -7.68
N ARG A 54 -2.66 6.52 -7.84
CA ARG A 54 -3.56 7.28 -6.95
C ARG A 54 -4.92 6.62 -6.83
N VAL A 55 -5.64 6.94 -5.76
CA VAL A 55 -7.04 6.52 -5.59
C VAL A 55 -7.89 7.16 -6.69
N GLU A 56 -8.61 6.34 -7.44
CA GLU A 56 -9.61 6.77 -8.44
C GLU A 56 -11.00 6.84 -7.80
N SER A 57 -11.33 5.83 -7.00
CA SER A 57 -12.54 5.82 -6.18
C SER A 57 -12.35 4.97 -4.92
N TYR A 58 -13.17 5.28 -3.93
CA TYR A 58 -13.18 4.63 -2.63
C TYR A 58 -13.94 3.31 -2.68
N ARG A 59 -13.54 2.34 -1.85
CA ARG A 59 -14.28 1.08 -1.66
C ARG A 59 -15.60 1.31 -0.93
N PHE A 60 -15.59 2.22 0.05
CA PHE A 60 -16.71 2.48 0.94
C PHE A 60 -17.19 3.93 0.79
N THR A 61 -18.48 4.12 1.02
CA THR A 61 -19.11 5.45 1.02
C THR A 61 -19.53 5.90 2.42
N ALA A 62 -19.75 4.93 3.32
CA ALA A 62 -20.15 5.13 4.70
C ALA A 62 -19.28 4.32 5.68
N ILE A 63 -19.11 4.83 6.91
CA ILE A 63 -18.30 4.18 7.95
C ILE A 63 -18.94 2.88 8.41
N GLU A 64 -20.27 2.80 8.35
CA GLU A 64 -21.07 1.61 8.67
C GLU A 64 -20.70 0.42 7.76
N GLU A 65 -20.42 0.67 6.48
CA GLU A 65 -20.05 -0.35 5.48
C GLU A 65 -18.66 -0.93 5.75
N MET A 66 -17.79 -0.18 6.43
CA MET A 66 -16.42 -0.62 6.75
C MET A 66 -16.37 -1.73 7.81
N SER A 67 -17.50 -2.07 8.45
CA SER A 67 -17.61 -3.26 9.28
C SER A 67 -17.37 -4.57 8.50
N GLU A 68 -17.47 -4.52 7.17
CA GLU A 68 -17.16 -5.64 6.27
C GLU A 68 -15.68 -5.72 5.87
N LEU A 69 -14.82 -4.84 6.42
CA LEU A 69 -13.40 -4.83 6.10
C LEU A 69 -12.74 -6.13 6.57
N GLN A 70 -12.25 -6.91 5.61
CA GLN A 70 -11.54 -8.16 5.86
C GLN A 70 -10.05 -7.91 6.04
N GLY A 71 -9.38 -8.86 6.70
CA GLY A 71 -7.93 -8.86 6.85
C GLY A 71 -7.20 -8.88 5.51
N LEU A 72 -5.98 -8.34 5.50
CA LEU A 72 -5.18 -8.15 4.30
C LEU A 72 -4.75 -9.49 3.66
N MET A 73 -5.00 -9.66 2.36
CA MET A 73 -4.52 -10.80 1.59
C MET A 73 -3.18 -10.45 0.94
N LEU A 74 -2.11 -11.14 1.31
CA LEU A 74 -0.73 -10.82 0.88
C LEU A 74 -0.27 -11.59 -0.36
N ASN A 75 -1.03 -12.61 -0.76
CA ASN A 75 -0.67 -13.55 -1.83
C ASN A 75 -1.36 -13.25 -3.17
N GLU A 76 -1.95 -12.06 -3.31
CA GLU A 76 -2.61 -11.61 -4.54
C GLU A 76 -2.35 -10.13 -4.81
N GLY A 77 -2.66 -9.69 -6.03
CA GLY A 77 -2.56 -8.28 -6.43
C GLY A 77 -1.15 -7.70 -6.36
N ARG A 78 -1.06 -6.36 -6.31
CA ARG A 78 0.25 -5.68 -6.28
C ARG A 78 1.01 -5.91 -4.98
N ILE A 79 0.33 -6.15 -3.86
CA ILE A 79 1.02 -6.37 -2.58
C ILE A 79 1.90 -7.63 -2.64
N ASN A 80 1.43 -8.69 -3.30
CA ASN A 80 2.24 -9.88 -3.57
C ASN A 80 3.43 -9.56 -4.50
N GLU A 81 3.20 -8.78 -5.56
CA GLU A 81 4.28 -8.36 -6.47
C GLU A 81 5.36 -7.53 -5.76
N VAL A 82 4.99 -6.72 -4.75
CA VAL A 82 5.96 -6.00 -3.91
C VAL A 82 6.77 -6.97 -3.06
N LEU A 83 6.13 -7.93 -2.39
CA LEU A 83 6.83 -8.92 -1.56
C LEU A 83 7.79 -9.78 -2.39
N GLU A 84 7.37 -10.20 -3.59
CA GLU A 84 8.25 -10.93 -4.51
C GLU A 84 9.40 -10.05 -5.02
N ALA A 85 9.19 -8.74 -5.23
CA ALA A 85 10.27 -7.82 -5.57
C ALA A 85 11.29 -7.66 -4.42
N VAL A 86 10.81 -7.60 -3.17
CA VAL A 86 11.68 -7.60 -1.98
C VAL A 86 12.53 -8.86 -1.96
N GLU A 87 11.94 -10.03 -2.20
CA GLU A 87 12.68 -11.30 -2.22
C GLU A 87 13.74 -11.34 -3.33
N ILE A 88 13.42 -10.88 -4.54
CA ILE A 88 14.38 -10.78 -5.66
C ILE A 88 15.57 -9.90 -5.28
N LEU A 89 15.30 -8.73 -4.71
CA LEU A 89 16.34 -7.78 -4.30
C LEU A 89 17.20 -8.35 -3.16
N ALA A 90 16.60 -8.91 -2.12
CA ALA A 90 17.31 -9.52 -1.01
C ALA A 90 18.23 -10.66 -1.46
N ARG A 91 17.75 -11.54 -2.35
CA ARG A 91 18.56 -12.64 -2.94
C ARG A 91 19.72 -12.13 -3.79
N SER A 92 19.63 -10.91 -4.32
CA SER A 92 20.73 -10.26 -5.05
C SER A 92 21.79 -9.60 -4.15
N GLY A 93 21.64 -9.70 -2.82
CA GLY A 93 22.56 -9.14 -1.83
C GLY A 93 22.27 -7.70 -1.43
N GLU A 94 21.09 -7.18 -1.76
CA GLU A 94 20.69 -5.81 -1.44
C GLU A 94 20.09 -5.70 -0.04
N ASN A 95 20.38 -4.58 0.64
CA ASN A 95 19.63 -4.19 1.84
C ASN A 95 18.32 -3.53 1.39
N VAL A 96 17.19 -4.19 1.61
CA VAL A 96 15.88 -3.74 1.13
C VAL A 96 15.10 -3.09 2.26
N ALA A 97 14.57 -1.89 2.03
CA ALA A 97 13.58 -1.25 2.87
C ALA A 97 12.21 -1.34 2.20
N LEU A 98 11.31 -2.09 2.82
CA LEU A 98 9.89 -2.12 2.47
C LEU A 98 9.23 -0.86 3.03
N SER A 99 8.65 -0.05 2.16
CA SER A 99 7.83 1.10 2.57
C SER A 99 6.44 0.60 2.89
N VAL A 100 5.97 0.95 4.09
CA VAL A 100 4.68 0.51 4.63
C VAL A 100 3.88 1.73 5.05
N GLU A 101 2.63 1.81 4.62
CA GLU A 101 1.75 2.93 4.90
C GLU A 101 1.10 2.85 6.27
N GLY A 102 0.93 4.02 6.89
CA GLY A 102 0.24 4.13 8.17
C GLY A 102 -1.27 3.88 8.04
N PRO A 103 -1.94 3.45 9.13
CA PRO A 103 -3.34 3.04 9.07
C PRO A 103 -4.28 4.17 8.65
N PHE A 104 -3.98 5.42 9.01
CA PHE A 104 -4.76 6.59 8.57
C PHE A 104 -4.66 6.83 7.06
N THR A 105 -3.47 6.65 6.46
CA THR A 105 -3.27 6.78 5.01
C THR A 105 -4.05 5.71 4.26
N ILE A 106 -4.02 4.47 4.77
CA ILE A 106 -4.75 3.35 4.18
C ILE A 106 -6.26 3.59 4.27
N VAL A 107 -6.79 3.90 5.46
CA VAL A 107 -8.22 4.11 5.66
C VAL A 107 -8.75 5.30 4.87
N SER A 108 -8.03 6.42 4.84
CA SER A 108 -8.41 7.60 4.03
C SER A 108 -8.34 7.37 2.52
N SER A 109 -7.77 6.24 2.08
CA SER A 109 -7.80 5.78 0.69
C SER A 109 -8.95 4.79 0.42
N LEU A 110 -9.61 4.28 1.46
CA LEU A 110 -10.73 3.34 1.37
C LEU A 110 -12.10 4.02 1.45
N ILE A 111 -12.16 5.21 2.03
CA ILE A 111 -13.36 6.04 2.17
C ILE A 111 -12.98 7.52 2.02
N ASP A 112 -13.94 8.37 1.64
CA ASP A 112 -13.76 9.82 1.65
C ASP A 112 -13.19 10.30 3.01
N PRO A 113 -12.05 11.01 3.03
CA PRO A 113 -11.40 11.43 4.26
C PRO A 113 -12.32 12.24 5.18
N LEU A 114 -13.23 13.05 4.62
CA LEU A 114 -14.17 13.83 5.41
C LEU A 114 -15.17 12.94 6.15
N ASN A 115 -15.59 11.83 5.55
CA ASN A 115 -16.43 10.82 6.21
C ASN A 115 -15.65 10.09 7.30
N PHE A 116 -14.39 9.73 7.06
CA PHE A 116 -13.51 9.15 8.08
C PHE A 116 -13.32 10.08 9.30
N TYR A 117 -12.97 11.34 9.08
CA TYR A 117 -12.81 12.30 10.18
C TYR A 117 -14.12 12.63 10.91
N LYS A 118 -15.26 12.63 10.21
CA LYS A 118 -16.58 12.71 10.88
C LYS A 118 -16.85 11.48 11.75
N GLY A 119 -16.47 10.29 11.28
CA GLY A 119 -16.56 9.03 12.01
C GLY A 119 -15.78 9.07 13.32
N LEU A 120 -14.53 9.55 13.29
CA LEU A 120 -13.67 9.71 14.47
C LEU A 120 -14.35 10.52 15.60
N ARG A 121 -15.14 11.53 15.24
CA ARG A 121 -15.88 12.34 16.22
C ARG A 121 -17.17 11.69 16.70
N LYS A 122 -17.90 11.01 15.81
CA LYS A 122 -19.26 10.51 16.06
C LYS A 122 -19.27 9.13 16.74
N ASP A 123 -18.36 8.26 16.32
CA ASP A 123 -18.26 6.87 16.78
C ASP A 123 -16.78 6.44 16.80
N PRO A 124 -15.99 6.94 17.78
CA PRO A 124 -14.58 6.63 17.85
C PRO A 124 -14.31 5.13 18.07
N GLN A 125 -15.22 4.42 18.73
CA GLN A 125 -15.07 2.99 19.01
C GLN A 125 -15.07 2.18 17.72
N ARG A 126 -16.02 2.44 16.81
CA ARG A 126 -16.04 1.80 15.48
C ARG A 126 -14.79 2.10 14.66
N ILE A 127 -14.27 3.33 14.75
CA ILE A 127 -13.03 3.67 14.04
C ILE A 127 -11.84 2.88 14.61
N LEU A 128 -11.75 2.72 15.93
CA LEU A 128 -10.69 1.90 16.54
C LEU A 128 -10.77 0.44 16.06
N GLU A 129 -11.97 -0.12 15.93
CA GLU A 129 -12.17 -1.48 15.39
C GLU A 129 -11.68 -1.59 13.94
N ILE A 130 -12.01 -0.62 13.08
CA ILE A 130 -11.51 -0.56 11.69
C ILE A 130 -9.99 -0.44 11.65
N LEU A 131 -9.41 0.46 12.46
CA LEU A 131 -7.96 0.66 12.52
C LEU A 131 -7.25 -0.61 12.99
N SER A 132 -7.84 -1.37 13.91
CA SER A 132 -7.25 -2.61 14.44
C SER A 132 -7.07 -3.65 13.32
N VAL A 133 -8.05 -3.78 12.41
CA VAL A 133 -7.96 -4.67 11.24
C VAL A 133 -6.85 -4.22 10.28
N VAL A 134 -6.69 -2.91 10.09
CA VAL A 134 -5.64 -2.34 9.23
C VAL A 134 -4.26 -2.52 9.86
N GLU A 135 -4.13 -2.27 11.15
CA GLU A 135 -2.89 -2.44 11.92
C GLU A 135 -2.42 -3.90 11.91
N GLU A 136 -3.31 -4.87 12.08
CA GLU A 136 -2.96 -6.29 11.96
C GLU A 136 -2.43 -6.62 10.55
N GLY A 137 -3.04 -6.05 9.51
CA GLY A 137 -2.55 -6.21 8.13
C GLY A 137 -1.17 -5.59 7.90
N ILE A 138 -0.94 -4.38 8.42
CA ILE A 138 0.37 -3.69 8.39
C ILE A 138 1.45 -4.56 9.05
N ILE A 139 1.17 -5.11 10.23
CA ILE A 139 2.10 -5.99 10.95
C ILE A 139 2.41 -7.22 10.09
N ARG A 140 1.39 -7.89 9.55
CA ARG A 140 1.59 -9.07 8.69
C ARG A 140 2.38 -8.76 7.42
N TYR A 141 2.20 -7.57 6.85
CA TYR A 141 2.93 -7.14 5.65
C TYR A 141 4.39 -6.79 5.93
N SER A 142 4.71 -6.38 7.16
CA SER A 142 6.04 -5.93 7.57
C SER A 142 6.96 -7.04 8.08
N LEU A 143 6.43 -8.26 8.27
CA LEU A 143 7.14 -9.44 8.79
C LEU A 143 7.63 -10.34 7.65
#